data_AF-A0A970MXC8-F1
#
_entry.id   AF-A0A970MXC8-F1
#
_cell.length_a   1.000
_cell.length_b   1.000
_cell.length_c   1.000
_cell.angle_alpha   90.00
_cell.angle_beta   90.00
_cell.angle_gamma   90.00
#
_symmetry.space_group_name_H-M   'P 1'
#
loop_
_entity.id
_entity.type
_entity.pdbx_description
1 polymer ?
#
loop_
_entity_poly.entity_id
_entity_poly.type
_entity_poly.pdbx_seq_one_letter_code
_entity_poly.pdbx_strand_id
1 'polypeptide(L)' 'MNPTESALRAIKDRVAAAIGELDEAAEYPGRKANQQRMSAAAQELHKCADEIQDVLMRLRPRR' A
#
# COMPACT_ATOMS: atom_id res chain seq x y z
N MET A 1 -2.94 -2.25 23.09
CA MET A 1 -2.40 -1.71 21.83
C MET A 1 -3.50 -0.86 21.19
N ASN A 2 -3.18 0.36 20.73
CA ASN A 2 -4.19 1.26 20.16
C ASN A 2 -4.69 0.69 18.79
N PRO A 3 -6.02 0.54 18.56
CA PRO A 3 -6.55 0.03 17.29
C PRO A 3 -6.06 0.81 16.06
N THR A 4 -5.91 2.13 16.17
CA THR A 4 -5.38 2.97 15.09
C THR A 4 -3.93 2.67 14.78
N GLU A 5 -3.10 2.50 15.81
CA GLU A 5 -1.69 2.16 15.65
C GLU A 5 -1.52 0.76 15.02
N SER A 6 -2.36 -0.20 15.44
CA SER A 6 -2.40 -1.54 14.85
C SER A 6 -2.79 -1.50 13.37
N ALA A 7 -3.82 -0.71 13.02
CA ALA A 7 -4.25 -0.53 11.63
C ALA A 7 -3.15 0.10 10.78
N LEU A 8 -2.52 1.18 11.25
CA LEU A 8 -1.42 1.84 10.53
C LEU A 8 -0.21 0.93 10.35
N ARG A 9 0.09 0.07 11.33
CA ARG A 9 1.17 -0.92 11.21
C ARG A 9 0.84 -1.96 10.13
N ALA A 10 -0.37 -2.48 10.11
CA ALA A 10 -0.80 -3.42 9.06
C ALA A 10 -0.74 -2.81 7.66
N ILE A 11 -1.14 -1.54 7.51
CA ILE A 11 -1.03 -0.82 6.23
C ILE A 11 0.44 -0.63 5.84
N LYS A 12 1.30 -0.27 6.79
CA LYS A 12 2.75 -0.12 6.55
C LYS A 12 3.38 -1.42 6.03
N ASP A 13 3.03 -2.56 6.63
CA ASP A 13 3.57 -3.85 6.22
C ASP A 13 3.15 -4.21 4.78
N ARG A 14 1.91 -3.90 4.40
CA ARG A 14 1.41 -4.06 3.02
C ARG A 14 2.11 -3.12 2.03
N VAL A 15 2.34 -1.86 2.41
CA VAL A 15 3.10 -0.90 1.60
C VAL A 15 4.52 -1.43 1.35
N ALA A 16 5.20 -1.94 2.38
CA ALA A 16 6.54 -2.50 2.23
C ALA A 16 6.56 -3.69 1.26
N ALA A 17 5.58 -4.60 1.36
CA ALA A 17 5.46 -5.73 0.44
C ALA A 17 5.19 -5.28 -1.00
N ALA A 18 4.30 -4.31 -1.21
CA ALA A 18 3.99 -3.79 -2.54
C ALA A 18 5.19 -3.05 -3.18
N ILE A 19 6.00 -2.34 -2.38
CA ILE A 19 7.24 -1.73 -2.87
C ILE A 19 8.25 -2.81 -3.29
N GLY A 20 8.44 -3.86 -2.49
CA GLY A 20 9.33 -4.95 -2.86
C GLY A 20 8.92 -5.64 -4.16
N GLU A 21 7.62 -5.86 -4.35
CA GLU A 21 7.08 -6.42 -5.59
C GLU A 21 7.29 -5.50 -6.81
N LEU A 22 7.18 -4.17 -6.62
CA LEU A 22 7.50 -3.20 -7.67
C LEU A 22 8.98 -3.26 -8.04
N ASP A 23 9.87 -3.24 -7.06
CA ASP A 23 11.31 -3.27 -7.28
C ASP A 23 11.72 -4.54 -8.04
N GLU A 24 11.26 -5.72 -7.59
CA GLU A 24 11.53 -6.99 -8.27
C GLU A 24 10.97 -7.04 -9.70
N ALA A 25 9.74 -6.58 -9.91
CA ALA A 25 9.13 -6.62 -11.22
C ALA A 25 9.76 -5.58 -12.18
N ALA A 26 10.25 -4.46 -11.65
CA ALA A 26 10.92 -3.40 -12.40
C ALA A 26 12.31 -3.81 -12.90
N GLU A 27 12.97 -4.82 -12.31
CA GLU A 27 14.27 -5.32 -12.80
C GLU A 27 14.18 -5.86 -14.24
N TYR A 28 13.02 -6.39 -14.65
CA TYR A 28 12.81 -6.94 -15.99
C TYR A 28 11.46 -6.52 -16.58
N PRO A 29 11.29 -5.25 -16.98
CA PRO A 29 9.99 -4.67 -17.33
C PRO A 29 9.44 -5.15 -18.69
N GLY A 30 10.29 -5.82 -19.50
CA GLY A 30 9.91 -6.36 -20.81
C GLY A 30 9.02 -7.60 -20.78
N ARG A 31 8.84 -8.24 -19.61
CA ARG A 31 7.95 -9.39 -19.46
C ARG A 31 6.55 -8.93 -19.12
N LYS A 32 5.54 -9.38 -19.89
CA LYS A 32 4.11 -9.12 -19.62
C LYS A 32 3.70 -9.46 -18.19
N ALA A 33 4.22 -10.56 -17.63
CA ALA A 33 3.98 -10.94 -16.24
C ALA A 33 4.48 -9.88 -15.25
N ASN A 34 5.65 -9.29 -15.49
CA ASN A 34 6.19 -8.24 -14.63
C ASN A 34 5.40 -6.92 -14.77
N GLN A 35 4.90 -6.60 -15.96
CA GLN A 35 3.98 -5.47 -16.13
C GLN A 35 2.69 -5.64 -15.32
N GLN A 36 2.14 -6.87 -15.27
CA GLN A 36 0.99 -7.19 -14.45
C GLN A 36 1.29 -7.11 -12.95
N ARG A 37 2.44 -7.64 -12.50
CA ARG A 37 2.93 -7.52 -11.13
C ARG A 37 3.08 -6.07 -10.69
N MET A 38 3.75 -5.23 -11.51
CA MET A 38 3.89 -3.80 -11.25
C MET A 38 2.53 -3.09 -11.16
N SER A 39 1.61 -3.39 -12.08
CA SER A 39 0.26 -2.80 -12.05
C SER A 39 -0.51 -3.21 -10.79
N ALA A 40 -0.40 -4.47 -10.36
CA ALA A 40 -1.07 -4.95 -9.15
C ALA A 40 -0.49 -4.31 -7.89
N ALA A 41 0.84 -4.21 -7.80
CA ALA A 41 1.52 -3.57 -6.69
C ALA A 41 1.21 -2.06 -6.62
N ALA A 42 1.15 -1.36 -7.76
CA ALA A 42 0.72 0.03 -7.80
C ALA A 42 -0.74 0.22 -7.33
N GLN A 43 -1.65 -0.69 -7.70
CA GLN A 43 -3.02 -0.68 -7.20
C GLN A 43 -3.09 -0.91 -5.69
N GLU A 44 -2.25 -1.79 -5.16
CA GLU A 44 -2.17 -2.06 -3.73
C GLU A 44 -1.67 -0.84 -2.94
N LEU A 45 -0.67 -0.13 -3.46
CA LEU A 45 -0.21 1.14 -2.88
C LEU A 45 -1.31 2.20 -2.87
N HIS A 46 -2.10 2.29 -3.94
CA HIS A 46 -3.22 3.23 -4.00
C HIS A 46 -4.28 2.92 -2.92
N LYS A 47 -4.66 1.64 -2.77
CA LYS A 47 -5.57 1.21 -1.70
C LYS A 47 -5.01 1.51 -0.30
N CYS A 48 -3.73 1.27 -0.08
CA CYS A 48 -3.08 1.60 1.18
C CYS A 48 -3.16 3.11 1.49
N ALA A 49 -3.04 3.96 0.48
CA ALA A 49 -3.18 5.41 0.63
C ALA A 49 -4.61 5.82 1.04
N ASP A 50 -5.63 5.23 0.41
CA ASP A 50 -7.04 5.44 0.77
C ASP A 50 -7.33 4.98 2.20
N GLU A 51 -6.82 3.81 2.60
CA GLU A 51 -6.98 3.28 3.96
C GLU A 51 -6.31 4.17 5.02
N ILE A 52 -5.13 4.73 4.71
CA ILE A 52 -4.48 5.72 5.59
C ILE A 52 -5.36 6.96 5.72
N GLN A 53 -5.88 7.48 4.60
CA GLN A 53 -6.77 8.65 4.62
C GLN A 53 -8.00 8.39 5.51
N ASP A 54 -8.63 7.22 5.40
CA ASP A 54 -9.77 6.82 6.22
C ASP A 54 -9.43 6.77 7.71
N VAL A 55 -8.27 6.20 8.06
CA VAL A 55 -7.79 6.18 9.45
C VAL A 55 -7.59 7.61 9.97
N LEU A 56 -6.97 8.49 9.19
CA LEU A 56 -6.73 9.88 9.57
C LEU A 56 -8.05 10.67 9.71
N MET A 57 -9.02 10.43 8.85
CA MET A 57 -10.34 11.06 8.91
C MET A 57 -11.13 10.65 10.15
N ARG A 58 -10.93 9.43 10.66
CA ARG A 58 -11.53 8.98 11.93
C ARG A 58 -10.88 9.63 13.16
N LEU A 59 -9.64 10.09 13.05
CA LEU A 59 -8.92 10.77 14.14
C LEU A 59 -9.25 12.27 14.22
N ARG A 60 -9.66 12.92 13.13
CA ARG A 60 -10.05 14.33 13.18
C ARG A 60 -11.38 14.48 13.93
N PRO A 61 -11.47 15.35 14.96
CA PRO A 61 -12.77 15.86 15.38
C PRO A 61 -13.39 16.57 14.19
N ARG A 62 -14.57 16.14 13.75
CA ARG A 62 -15.42 16.96 12.86
C ARG A 62 -15.70 18.25 13.63
N ARG A 63 -14.97 19.32 13.30
CA ARG A 63 -15.30 20.68 13.73
C ARG A 63 -16.65 21.06 13.15
#